data_AF-A0A7S1Q3S5-F1
#
_entry.id   AF-A0A7S1Q3S5-F1
#
_cell.length_a   1.000
_cell.length_b   1.000
_cell.length_c   1.000
_cell.angle_alpha   90.00
_cell.angle_beta   90.00
_cell.angle_gamma   90.00
#
_symmetry.space_group_name_H-M   'P 1'
#
loop_
_entity.id
_entity.type
_entity.pdbx_description
1 polymer ?
#
loop_
_entity_poly.entity_id
_entity_poly.type
_entity_poly.pdbx_seq_one_letter_code
_entity_poly.pdbx_strand_id
1 'polypeptide(L)'
;RKLEERLAPLPQYRKRTKANRRVFSQGMREANIPVEVGIDGHWRPGRVVEVVARIPSRLKVRVELAAGEAVLAQIGQVVLRGDAPGVDKKRSSSRSRSKGRSRS
;
A
#
# COMPACT_ATOMS: atom_id res chain seq x y z
N ARG A 1 -17.44 -6.98 -25.38
CA ARG A 1 -16.21 -7.62 -24.84
C ARG A 1 -15.08 -6.57 -24.83
N LYS A 2 -14.37 -6.38 -23.71
CA LYS A 2 -13.12 -5.56 -23.49
C LYS A 2 -13.16 -4.33 -22.54
N LEU A 3 -14.20 -4.12 -21.72
CA LEU A 3 -14.15 -3.10 -20.66
C LEU A 3 -13.92 -3.67 -19.25
N GLU A 4 -14.18 -4.97 -19.06
CA GLU A 4 -14.06 -5.64 -17.76
C GLU A 4 -12.62 -6.08 -17.44
N GLU A 5 -11.76 -6.24 -18.46
CA GLU A 5 -10.38 -6.72 -18.31
C GLU A 5 -9.40 -5.65 -17.79
N ARG A 6 -9.76 -4.37 -17.87
CA ARG A 6 -8.95 -3.25 -17.32
C ARG A 6 -9.44 -2.77 -15.95
N LEU A 7 -10.49 -3.40 -15.42
CA LEU A 7 -10.87 -3.27 -14.02
C LEU A 7 -9.95 -4.16 -13.19
N ALA A 8 -8.68 -3.77 -13.11
CA ALA A 8 -7.92 -4.10 -11.91
C ALA A 8 -8.83 -3.79 -10.70
N PRO A 9 -8.91 -4.65 -9.67
CA PRO A 9 -9.98 -4.59 -8.70
C PRO A 9 -9.98 -3.25 -7.96
N LEU A 10 -10.71 -2.26 -8.50
CA LEU A 10 -10.78 -0.88 -8.02
C LEU A 10 -11.13 -0.80 -6.54
N PRO A 11 -12.01 -1.68 -5.99
CA PRO A 11 -12.26 -1.71 -4.55
C PRO A 11 -11.01 -2.03 -3.72
N GLN A 12 -10.14 -2.92 -4.20
CA GLN A 12 -8.91 -3.31 -3.51
C GLN A 12 -7.88 -2.18 -3.57
N TYR A 13 -7.76 -1.50 -4.70
CA TYR A 13 -6.88 -0.33 -4.83
C TYR A 13 -7.30 0.82 -3.92
N ARG A 14 -8.60 1.08 -3.77
CA ARG A 14 -9.10 2.09 -2.81
C ARG A 14 -8.73 1.74 -1.36
N LYS A 15 -8.89 0.46 -0.97
CA LYS A 15 -8.51 -0.02 0.37
C LYS A 15 -7.00 0.13 0.60
N ARG A 16 -6.18 -0.25 -0.37
CA ARG A 16 -4.71 -0.12 -0.31
C ARG A 16 -4.28 1.34 -0.28
N THR A 17 -4.88 2.21 -1.10
CA THR A 17 -4.63 3.66 -1.04
C THR A 17 -4.89 4.19 0.36
N LYS A 18 -6.01 3.82 1.00
CA LYS A 18 -6.32 4.25 2.37
C LYS A 18 -5.28 3.74 3.39
N ALA A 19 -4.87 2.48 3.28
CA ALA A 19 -3.87 1.87 4.17
C ALA A 19 -2.48 2.49 3.98
N ASN A 20 -2.03 2.58 2.74
CA ASN A 20 -0.70 3.04 2.35
C ASN A 20 -0.53 4.55 2.53
N ARG A 21 -1.62 5.33 2.53
CA ARG A 21 -1.57 6.78 2.75
C ARG A 21 -0.82 7.12 4.02
N ARG A 22 -1.02 6.37 5.12
CA ARG A 22 -0.32 6.62 6.40
C ARG A 22 1.19 6.52 6.29
N VAL A 23 1.68 5.61 5.44
CA VAL A 23 3.12 5.36 5.24
C VAL A 23 3.72 6.42 4.31
N PHE A 24 3.04 6.75 3.22
CA PHE A 24 3.58 7.65 2.20
C PHE A 24 3.22 9.13 2.38
N SER A 25 2.32 9.50 3.30
CA SER A 25 1.94 10.90 3.52
C SER A 25 2.88 11.66 4.46
N GLN A 26 3.78 11.00 5.19
CA GLN A 26 4.59 11.60 6.25
C GLN A 26 5.80 12.41 5.75
N GLY A 27 5.76 12.95 4.53
CA GLY A 27 6.84 13.82 4.02
C GLY A 27 8.16 13.11 3.72
N MET A 28 8.20 11.77 3.79
CA MET A 28 9.31 10.97 3.25
C MET A 28 9.42 11.23 1.75
N ARG A 29 10.34 12.10 1.34
CA ARG A 29 10.65 12.34 -0.08
C ARG A 29 11.43 11.17 -0.66
N GLU A 30 12.39 10.68 0.11
CA GLU A 30 13.14 9.47 -0.18
C GLU A 30 12.67 8.39 0.79
N ALA A 31 12.35 7.23 0.22
CA ALA A 31 11.99 6.05 0.96
C ALA A 31 12.90 4.92 0.47
N ASN A 32 13.18 3.93 1.31
CA ASN A 32 13.93 2.74 0.91
C ASN A 32 13.11 1.50 1.29
N ILE A 33 11.82 1.53 0.94
CA ILE A 33 10.81 0.60 1.46
C ILE A 33 10.63 -0.55 0.47
N PRO A 34 10.79 -1.81 0.90
CA PRO A 34 10.56 -2.96 0.03
C PRO A 34 9.07 -3.12 -0.27
N VAL A 35 8.73 -3.23 -1.55
CA VAL A 35 7.34 -3.30 -2.02
C VAL A 35 7.16 -4.28 -3.18
N GLU A 36 5.91 -4.64 -3.43
CA GLU A 36 5.47 -5.19 -4.71
C GLU A 36 4.58 -4.18 -5.41
N VAL A 37 4.77 -4.00 -6.70
CA VAL A 37 3.97 -3.11 -7.54
C VAL A 37 3.21 -3.90 -8.59
N GLY A 38 1.92 -3.61 -8.73
CA GLY A 38 1.06 -4.20 -9.74
C GLY A 38 1.21 -3.46 -11.08
N ILE A 39 1.86 -4.11 -12.05
CA ILE A 39 2.10 -3.62 -13.41
C ILE A 39 1.47 -4.63 -14.38
N ASP A 40 0.57 -4.18 -15.25
CA ASP A 40 -0.08 -5.02 -16.28
C ASP A 40 -0.69 -6.33 -15.76
N GLY A 41 -1.24 -6.31 -14.54
CA GLY A 41 -1.84 -7.49 -13.91
C GLY A 41 -0.86 -8.39 -13.15
N HIS A 42 0.43 -8.10 -13.20
CA HIS A 42 1.48 -8.86 -12.53
C HIS A 42 2.06 -8.07 -11.35
N TRP A 43 2.38 -8.77 -10.26
CA TRP A 43 3.09 -8.20 -9.12
C TRP A 43 4.59 -8.35 -9.33
N ARG A 44 5.30 -7.22 -9.43
CA ARG A 44 6.76 -7.19 -9.57
C ARG A 44 7.39 -6.67 -8.27
N PRO A 45 8.44 -7.34 -7.74
CA PRO A 45 9.16 -6.86 -6.57
C PRO A 45 10.00 -5.63 -6.90
N GLY A 46 10.08 -4.70 -5.94
CA GLY A 46 10.93 -3.53 -6.04
C GLY A 46 11.11 -2.82 -4.71
N ARG A 47 11.70 -1.63 -4.76
CA ARG A 47 11.86 -0.73 -3.63
C ARG A 47 11.33 0.63 -4.02
N VAL A 48 10.50 1.23 -3.16
CA VAL A 48 10.18 2.65 -3.32
C VAL A 48 11.47 3.42 -3.10
N VAL A 49 11.81 4.30 -4.03
CA VAL A 49 12.95 5.23 -3.94
C VAL A 49 12.49 6.66 -3.68
N GLU A 50 11.31 7.04 -4.16
CA GLU A 50 10.78 8.39 -4.03
C GLU A 50 9.27 8.40 -3.87
N VAL A 51 8.75 9.29 -3.01
CA VAL A 51 7.32 9.60 -2.93
C VAL A 51 7.01 10.90 -3.67
N VAL A 52 6.25 10.79 -4.74
CA VAL A 52 5.82 11.94 -5.56
C VAL A 52 4.49 12.46 -5.03
N ALA A 53 4.56 13.48 -4.17
CA ALA A 53 3.43 14.05 -3.44
C ALA A 53 2.91 15.39 -4.01
N ARG A 54 3.01 15.62 -5.33
CA ARG A 54 2.54 16.88 -5.96
C ARG A 54 1.07 17.18 -5.72
N ILE A 55 0.22 16.15 -5.62
CA ILE A 55 -1.20 16.26 -5.30
C ILE A 55 -1.51 15.33 -4.11
N PRO A 56 -1.87 15.85 -2.92
CA PRO A 56 -2.06 15.04 -1.70
C PRO A 56 -3.17 13.98 -1.78
N SER A 57 -4.12 14.13 -2.69
CA SER A 57 -5.20 13.16 -2.96
C SER A 57 -4.81 12.08 -3.97
N ARG A 58 -3.67 12.24 -4.68
CA ARG A 58 -3.20 11.36 -5.76
C ARG A 58 -1.72 11.01 -5.59
N LEU A 59 -1.36 10.54 -4.40
CA LEU A 59 0.01 10.16 -4.09
C LEU A 59 0.50 9.05 -5.04
N LYS A 60 1.69 9.27 -5.61
CA LYS A 60 2.41 8.30 -6.42
C LYS A 60 3.77 8.00 -5.78
N VAL A 61 4.33 6.85 -6.12
CA VAL A 61 5.66 6.44 -5.70
C VAL A 61 6.46 6.00 -6.91
N ARG A 62 7.74 6.35 -6.91
CA ARG A 62 8.73 5.80 -7.85
C ARG A 62 9.29 4.54 -7.21
N VAL A 63 9.12 3.42 -7.90
CA VAL A 63 9.57 2.10 -7.46
C VAL A 63 10.67 1.65 -8.41
N GLU A 64 11.85 1.39 -7.87
CA GLU A 64 12.92 0.71 -8.58
C GLU A 64 12.68 -0.79 -8.48
N LEU A 65 12.47 -1.43 -9.62
CA LEU A 65 12.27 -2.87 -9.74
C LEU A 65 13.60 -3.60 -9.62
N ALA A 66 13.56 -4.87 -9.22
CA ALA A 66 14.77 -5.70 -9.12
C ALA A 66 15.55 -5.82 -10.45
N ALA A 67 14.89 -5.54 -11.59
CA ALA A 67 15.50 -5.53 -12.92
C ALA A 67 16.19 -4.20 -13.29
N GLY A 68 16.27 -3.24 -12.36
CA GLY A 68 16.89 -1.91 -12.57
C GLY A 68 15.96 -0.89 -13.27
N GLU A 69 14.73 -1.26 -13.58
CA GLU A 69 13.72 -0.37 -14.16
C GLU A 69 13.00 0.43 -13.07
N ALA A 70 12.87 1.75 -13.25
CA ALA A 70 12.09 2.59 -12.35
C ALA A 70 10.69 2.87 -12.90
N VAL A 71 9.65 2.59 -12.10
CA VAL A 71 8.24 2.75 -12.48
C VAL A 71 7.51 3.70 -11.53
N LEU A 72 6.69 4.58 -12.08
CA LEU A 72 5.83 5.47 -11.29
C LEU A 72 4.44 4.86 -11.12
N ALA A 73 4.09 4.47 -9.88
CA ALA A 73 2.82 3.81 -9.58
C ALA A 73 1.98 4.58 -8.57
N GLN A 74 0.65 4.41 -8.62
CA GLN A 74 -0.22 4.92 -7.55
C GLN A 74 -0.04 4.08 -6.29
N ILE A 75 -0.13 4.71 -5.11
CA ILE A 75 0.02 3.98 -3.84
C ILE A 75 -1.00 2.84 -3.65
N GLY A 76 -2.14 2.85 -4.35
CA GLY A 76 -3.12 1.75 -4.33
C GLY A 76 -2.68 0.49 -5.09
N GLN A 77 -1.72 0.63 -6.01
CA GLN A 77 -1.11 -0.46 -6.80
C GLN A 77 0.12 -1.04 -6.12
N VAL A 78 0.41 -0.65 -4.88
CA VAL A 78 1.61 -1.03 -4.14
C VAL A 78 1.23 -1.83 -2.90
N VAL A 79 1.99 -2.87 -2.60
CA VAL A 79 1.89 -3.68 -1.39
C VAL A 79 3.22 -3.61 -0.65
N LEU A 80 3.18 -3.28 0.64
CA LEU A 80 4.37 -3.25 1.49
C LEU A 80 4.83 -4.69 1.80
N ARG A 81 6.12 -4.98 1.63
CA ARG A 81 6.72 -6.22 2.12
C ARG A 81 7.15 -6.05 3.58
N GLY A 82 7.06 -7.14 4.35
CA GLY A 82 7.04 -7.16 5.82
C GLY A 82 8.28 -6.66 6.57
N ASP A 83 9.25 -6.07 5.88
CA ASP A 83 10.47 -5.45 6.44
C ASP A 83 10.54 -3.95 6.17
N ALA A 84 9.39 -3.28 5.99
CA ALA A 84 9.36 -1.82 5.97
C ALA A 84 9.84 -1.29 7.34
N PRO A 85 10.97 -0.54 7.42
CA PRO A 85 11.45 0.00 8.69
C PRO A 85 10.40 0.97 9.25
N GLY A 86 9.94 0.73 10.48
CA GLY A 86 9.05 1.63 11.21
C GLY A 86 7.55 1.30 11.19
N VAL A 87 7.12 0.17 10.61
CA VAL A 87 5.75 -0.32 10.85
C VAL A 87 5.78 -1.27 12.03
N ASP A 88 5.67 -0.73 13.24
CA ASP A 88 5.48 -1.49 14.46
C ASP A 88 4.42 -2.58 14.23
N LYS A 89 4.86 -3.83 14.25
CA LYS A 89 4.00 -5.02 14.34
C LYS A 89 3.25 -4.94 15.68
N LYS A 90 2.17 -4.17 15.76
CA LYS A 90 1.13 -4.38 16.79
C LYS A 90 0.40 -5.68 16.46
N ARG A 91 1.06 -6.79 16.81
CA ARG A 91 0.46 -8.11 16.94
C ARG A 91 -0.71 -8.03 17.93
N SER A 92 -1.78 -8.75 17.58
CA SER A 92 -2.92 -9.18 18.41
C SER A 92 -3.76 -8.09 19.08
N SER A 93 -4.84 -7.68 18.40
CA SER A 93 -6.07 -7.25 19.07
C SER A 93 -6.80 -8.52 19.55
N SER A 94 -6.62 -8.87 20.81
CA SER A 94 -7.45 -9.86 21.50
C SER A 94 -8.86 -9.30 21.65
N ARG A 95 -9.82 -9.88 20.93
CA ARG A 95 -11.25 -9.65 21.15
C ARG A 95 -11.65 -10.30 22.49
N SER A 96 -11.60 -9.55 23.58
CA SER A 96 -12.34 -9.93 24.79
C SER A 96 -13.81 -9.54 24.61
N ARG A 97 -14.65 -10.50 24.24
CA ARG A 97 -16.11 -10.39 24.31
C ARG A 97 -16.55 -10.54 25.77
N SER A 98 -16.70 -9.45 26.51
CA SER A 98 -17.46 -9.44 27.76
C SER A 98 -18.93 -9.22 27.42
N LYS A 99 -19.70 -10.31 27.39
CA LYS A 99 -21.17 -10.30 27.29
C LYS A 99 -21.72 -10.90 28.58
N GLY A 100 -22.20 -10.04 29.47
CA GLY A 100 -22.87 -10.42 30.72
C GLY A 100 -23.73 -9.27 31.21
N ARG A 101 -24.93 -9.15 30.63
CA ARG A 101 -25.95 -8.17 30.99
C ARG A 101 -26.76 -8.75 32.14
N SER A 102 -26.45 -8.37 33.37
CA SER A 102 -27.32 -8.61 34.52
C SER A 102 -28.63 -7.84 34.33
N ARG A 103 -29.75 -8.52 34.44
CA ARG A 103 -31.06 -7.93 34.72
C ARG A 103 -31.68 -8.73 35.84
N SER A 104 -31.83 -8.06 36.98
CA SER A 104 -32.74 -8.40 38.08
C SER A 104 -34.20 -8.40 37.59
#